data_AF-A0A842QAM9-F1
#
_entry.id   AF-A0A842QAM9-F1
#
_cell.length_a   1.000
_cell.length_b   1.000
_cell.length_c   1.000
_cell.angle_alpha   90.00
_cell.angle_beta   90.00
_cell.angle_gamma   90.00
#
_symmetry.space_group_name_H-M   'P 1'
#
loop_
_entity.id
_entity.type
_entity.pdbx_description
1 polymer ?
#
loop_
_entity_poly.entity_id
_entity_poly.type
_entity_poly.pdbx_seq_one_letter_code
_entity_poly.pdbx_strand_id
1 'polypeptide(L)'
;MLYIRSYLLERGLLVVLVITFSTLLIPQVFADYNESSIPVNVSIEAVTEIEISPYYLNWVNVTPGTAGGELEIDVKNIGSTNVTGFYAYIDTLTDETANPIGSSNSQNYAAGGFLTLGRNDSVTIGEEHYFAGRIEWNHTDRIELTTYPDDTVSWGWFRNASWDYVWALANGT
;
A
#
# COMPACT_ATOMS: atom_id res chain seq x y z
N MET A 1 -4.76 21.84 100.75
CA MET A 1 -5.44 22.01 99.44
C MET A 1 -4.74 21.27 98.29
N LEU A 2 -3.86 20.27 98.56
CA LEU A 2 -3.19 19.48 97.51
C LEU A 2 -3.88 18.12 97.23
N TYR A 3 -4.56 17.55 98.24
CA TYR A 3 -5.22 16.23 98.14
C TYR A 3 -6.47 16.17 97.23
N ILE A 4 -7.16 17.30 97.04
CA ILE A 4 -8.37 17.35 96.19
C ILE A 4 -7.98 17.38 94.70
N ARG A 5 -6.81 17.94 94.35
CA ARG A 5 -6.34 18.00 92.96
C ARG A 5 -5.88 16.65 92.43
N SER A 6 -5.22 15.82 93.24
CA SER A 6 -4.81 14.46 92.84
C SER A 6 -6.01 13.54 92.63
N TYR A 7 -7.02 13.63 93.51
CA TYR A 7 -8.23 12.81 93.43
C TYR A 7 -9.08 13.10 92.19
N LEU A 8 -9.18 14.38 91.79
CA LEU A 8 -9.89 14.77 90.57
C LEU A 8 -9.14 14.34 89.29
N LEU A 9 -7.80 14.29 89.34
CA LEU A 9 -6.97 13.88 88.20
C LEU A 9 -7.03 12.37 87.96
N GLU A 10 -7.00 11.56 89.03
CA GLU A 10 -7.13 10.10 88.94
C GLU A 10 -8.51 9.66 88.42
N ARG A 11 -9.58 10.30 88.89
CA ARG A 11 -10.94 10.03 88.40
C ARG A 11 -11.14 10.51 86.96
N GLY A 12 -10.55 11.66 86.60
CA GLY A 12 -10.56 12.15 85.23
C GLY A 12 -9.86 11.18 84.27
N LEU A 13 -8.70 10.66 84.65
CA LEU A 13 -7.95 9.67 83.87
C LEU A 13 -8.75 8.39 83.66
N LEU A 14 -9.40 7.89 84.73
CA LEU A 14 -10.20 6.66 84.65
C LEU A 14 -11.40 6.82 83.71
N VAL A 15 -12.09 7.96 83.75
CA VAL A 15 -13.22 8.25 82.86
C VAL A 15 -12.77 8.34 81.40
N VAL A 16 -11.65 9.01 81.12
CA VAL A 16 -11.08 9.08 79.77
C VAL A 16 -10.71 7.68 79.27
N LEU A 17 -10.12 6.85 80.13
CA LEU A 17 -9.72 5.49 79.77
C LEU A 17 -10.93 4.60 79.47
N VAL A 18 -12.01 4.71 80.26
CA VAL A 18 -13.26 3.99 80.01
C VAL A 18 -13.87 4.42 78.68
N ILE A 19 -13.98 5.72 78.40
CA ILE A 19 -14.55 6.22 77.12
C ILE A 19 -13.73 5.72 75.93
N THR A 20 -12.40 5.79 76.03
CA THR A 20 -11.50 5.32 74.97
C THR A 20 -11.68 3.82 74.73
N PHE A 21 -11.78 3.03 75.80
CA PHE A 21 -11.98 1.59 75.70
C PHE A 21 -13.35 1.22 75.13
N SER A 22 -14.42 1.98 75.47
CA SER A 22 -15.74 1.79 74.89
C SER A 22 -15.74 1.98 73.38
N THR A 23 -14.97 2.95 72.86
CA THR A 23 -14.90 3.21 71.41
C THR A 23 -14.18 2.12 70.61
N LEU A 24 -13.36 1.29 71.28
CA LEU A 24 -12.69 0.13 70.66
C LEU A 24 -13.61 -1.09 70.52
N LEU A 25 -14.72 -1.14 71.26
CA LEU A 25 -15.68 -2.24 71.24
C LEU A 25 -16.80 -2.04 70.20
N ILE A 26 -16.83 -0.88 69.53
CA ILE A 26 -17.79 -0.64 68.45
C ILE A 26 -17.22 -1.31 67.18
N PRO A 27 -17.94 -2.28 66.57
CA PRO A 27 -17.47 -2.92 65.34
C PRO A 27 -17.28 -1.87 64.25
N GLN A 28 -16.06 -1.79 63.72
CA GLN A 28 -15.73 -0.87 62.64
C GLN A 28 -16.27 -1.43 61.32
N VAL A 29 -17.17 -0.70 60.69
CA VAL A 29 -17.65 -1.00 59.33
C VAL A 29 -16.71 -0.29 58.37
N PHE A 30 -15.91 -1.06 57.64
CA PHE A 30 -15.11 -0.52 56.54
C PHE A 30 -16.03 -0.22 55.36
N ALA A 31 -15.80 0.89 54.66
CA ALA A 31 -16.47 1.18 53.41
C ALA A 31 -16.07 0.10 52.39
N ASP A 32 -17.06 -0.61 51.86
CA ASP A 32 -16.86 -1.58 50.79
C ASP A 32 -16.66 -0.84 49.46
N TYR A 33 -15.62 -1.21 48.71
CA TYR A 33 -15.34 -0.59 47.41
C TYR A 33 -16.22 -1.27 46.36
N ASN A 34 -17.34 -0.62 46.02
CA ASN A 34 -18.23 -1.11 44.96
C ASN A 34 -17.74 -0.57 43.61
N GLU A 35 -16.82 -1.30 42.97
CA GLU A 35 -16.40 -1.00 41.61
C GLU A 35 -17.40 -1.59 40.60
N SER A 36 -18.32 -0.74 40.12
CA SER A 36 -19.17 -1.09 38.99
C SER A 36 -18.42 -0.80 37.69
N SER A 37 -17.90 -1.84 37.05
CA SER A 37 -17.39 -1.75 35.68
C SER A 37 -18.43 -2.27 34.69
N ILE A 38 -18.74 -1.47 33.67
CA ILE A 38 -19.60 -1.87 32.55
C ILE A 38 -18.68 -2.16 31.36
N PRO A 39 -18.62 -3.40 30.85
CA PRO A 39 -17.85 -3.69 29.65
C PRO A 39 -18.47 -3.00 28.45
N VAL A 40 -17.75 -2.07 27.83
CA VAL A 40 -18.11 -1.46 26.55
C VAL A 40 -17.40 -2.23 25.46
N ASN A 41 -18.17 -3.01 24.69
CA ASN A 41 -17.65 -3.74 23.53
C ASN A 41 -17.95 -2.93 22.27
N VAL A 42 -16.90 -2.49 21.57
CA VAL A 42 -17.01 -1.88 20.24
C VAL A 42 -16.43 -2.86 19.23
N SER A 43 -17.25 -3.35 18.32
CA SER A 43 -16.80 -4.15 17.18
C SER A 43 -16.73 -3.25 15.96
N ILE A 44 -15.53 -3.08 15.41
CA ILE A 44 -15.31 -2.34 14.16
C ILE A 44 -15.03 -3.39 13.09
N GLU A 45 -15.82 -3.37 12.02
CA GLU A 45 -15.57 -4.27 10.88
C GLU A 45 -14.32 -3.82 10.13
N ALA A 46 -13.56 -4.79 9.63
CA ALA A 46 -12.38 -4.49 8.84
C ALA A 46 -12.79 -4.01 7.43
N VAL A 47 -12.22 -2.89 6.97
CA VAL A 47 -12.52 -2.29 5.68
C VAL A 47 -11.27 -2.25 4.82
N THR A 48 -11.39 -2.60 3.53
CA THR A 48 -10.35 -2.37 2.53
C THR A 48 -10.64 -1.05 1.82
N GLU A 49 -9.71 -0.12 1.84
CA GLU A 49 -9.85 1.18 1.16
C GLU A 49 -8.50 1.60 0.59
N ILE A 50 -8.49 1.97 -0.69
CA ILE A 50 -7.30 2.31 -1.46
C ILE A 50 -7.42 3.73 -1.97
N GLU A 51 -6.42 4.54 -1.66
CA GLU A 51 -6.24 5.88 -2.19
C GLU A 51 -5.21 5.83 -3.33
N ILE A 52 -5.53 6.48 -4.45
CA ILE A 52 -4.67 6.58 -5.64
C ILE A 52 -4.45 8.06 -5.92
N SER A 53 -3.19 8.49 -6.04
CA SER A 53 -2.85 9.88 -6.36
C SER A 53 -1.56 9.94 -7.20
N PRO A 54 -1.52 10.69 -8.31
CA PRO A 54 -2.64 11.36 -8.96
C PRO A 54 -3.58 10.35 -9.66
N TYR A 55 -4.84 10.74 -9.87
CA TYR A 55 -5.84 9.90 -10.57
C TYR A 55 -5.60 9.81 -12.09
N TYR A 56 -4.74 10.65 -12.63
CA TYR A 56 -4.35 10.61 -14.03
C TYR A 56 -2.90 11.07 -14.19
N LEU A 57 -2.24 10.49 -15.18
CA LEU A 57 -0.93 10.91 -15.65
C LEU A 57 -1.05 11.43 -17.07
N ASN A 58 -0.25 12.44 -17.40
CA ASN A 58 -0.26 13.02 -18.73
C ASN A 58 1.15 13.43 -19.13
N TRP A 59 1.61 12.88 -20.25
CA TRP A 59 2.83 13.32 -20.91
C TRP A 59 2.50 14.41 -21.91
N VAL A 60 3.19 15.54 -21.83
CA VAL A 60 3.03 16.67 -22.76
C VAL A 60 4.34 16.96 -23.45
N ASN A 61 4.27 17.42 -24.71
CA ASN A 61 5.43 17.83 -25.50
C ASN A 61 6.53 16.75 -25.63
N VAL A 62 6.14 15.45 -25.63
CA VAL A 62 7.09 14.36 -25.89
C VAL A 62 7.51 14.42 -27.35
N THR A 63 8.83 14.39 -27.58
CA THR A 63 9.37 14.40 -28.95
C THR A 63 9.15 13.02 -29.57
N PRO A 64 8.63 12.92 -30.80
CA PRO A 64 8.47 11.62 -31.47
C PRO A 64 9.78 10.84 -31.53
N GLY A 65 9.72 9.52 -31.26
CA GLY A 65 10.89 8.64 -31.23
C GLY A 65 11.77 8.79 -29.99
N THR A 66 11.27 9.45 -28.94
CA THR A 66 11.96 9.56 -27.65
C THR A 66 11.06 9.03 -26.53
N ALA A 67 11.68 8.49 -25.48
CA ALA A 67 10.96 8.13 -24.27
C ALA A 67 10.43 9.40 -23.57
N GLY A 68 9.20 9.32 -23.07
CA GLY A 68 8.71 10.30 -22.12
C GLY A 68 9.47 10.23 -20.80
N GLY A 69 9.42 11.30 -20.00
CA GLY A 69 9.94 11.27 -18.63
C GLY A 69 9.13 10.31 -17.75
N GLU A 70 9.74 9.84 -16.66
CA GLU A 70 9.04 9.01 -15.68
C GLU A 70 7.97 9.83 -14.94
N LEU A 71 6.82 9.20 -14.69
CA LEU A 71 5.72 9.75 -13.92
C LEU A 71 5.32 8.74 -12.86
N GLU A 72 4.91 9.22 -11.69
CA GLU A 72 4.66 8.39 -10.52
C GLU A 72 3.18 8.38 -10.13
N ILE A 73 2.71 7.23 -9.65
CA ILE A 73 1.41 7.07 -9.00
C ILE A 73 1.65 6.52 -7.61
N ASP A 74 1.16 7.23 -6.61
CA ASP A 74 1.08 6.76 -5.24
C ASP A 74 -0.20 5.93 -5.05
N VAL A 75 -0.02 4.70 -4.59
CA VAL A 75 -1.10 3.80 -4.20
C VAL A 75 -0.95 3.50 -2.72
N LYS A 76 -1.91 3.96 -1.92
CA LYS A 76 -1.89 3.86 -0.47
C LYS A 76 -3.08 3.08 0.05
N ASN A 77 -2.81 2.09 0.89
CA ASN A 77 -3.85 1.45 1.68
C ASN A 77 -4.22 2.35 2.86
N ILE A 78 -5.45 2.85 2.87
CA ILE A 78 -6.02 3.64 3.98
C ILE A 78 -7.06 2.84 4.79
N GLY A 79 -7.31 1.60 4.38
CA GLY A 79 -8.14 0.64 5.10
C GLY A 79 -7.41 -0.08 6.24
N SER A 80 -8.14 -0.95 6.91
CA SER A 80 -7.66 -1.76 8.04
C SER A 80 -7.34 -3.21 7.67
N THR A 81 -7.52 -3.61 6.41
CA THR A 81 -7.16 -4.93 5.86
C THR A 81 -5.84 -4.85 5.10
N ASN A 82 -5.07 -5.93 5.10
CA ASN A 82 -3.82 -5.99 4.33
C ASN A 82 -4.12 -6.31 2.85
N VAL A 83 -3.53 -5.51 1.95
CA VAL A 83 -3.54 -5.78 0.50
C VAL A 83 -2.41 -6.75 0.17
N THR A 84 -2.72 -7.88 -0.47
CA THR A 84 -1.76 -8.94 -0.78
C THR A 84 -1.23 -8.89 -2.20
N GLY A 85 -1.86 -8.12 -3.09
CA GLY A 85 -1.46 -8.01 -4.49
C GLY A 85 -2.04 -6.77 -5.15
N PHE A 86 -1.33 -6.31 -6.18
CA PHE A 86 -1.72 -5.18 -7.02
C PHE A 86 -1.50 -5.60 -8.48
N TYR A 87 -2.44 -5.24 -9.35
CA TYR A 87 -2.31 -5.46 -10.79
C TYR A 87 -2.70 -4.17 -11.52
N ALA A 88 -1.96 -3.86 -12.57
CA ALA A 88 -2.34 -2.83 -13.52
C ALA A 88 -2.96 -3.50 -14.74
N TYR A 89 -4.08 -2.95 -15.22
CA TYR A 89 -4.75 -3.43 -16.42
C TYR A 89 -4.78 -2.32 -17.47
N ILE A 90 -4.46 -2.68 -18.72
CA ILE A 90 -4.44 -1.74 -19.85
C ILE A 90 -5.44 -2.20 -20.90
N ASP A 91 -6.39 -1.34 -21.24
CA ASP A 91 -7.53 -1.67 -22.11
C ASP A 91 -7.29 -1.34 -23.59
N THR A 92 -6.38 -0.41 -23.88
CA THR A 92 -6.18 0.11 -25.25
C THR A 92 -5.58 -0.91 -26.22
N LEU A 93 -5.10 -2.06 -25.74
CA LEU A 93 -4.47 -3.07 -26.61
C LEU A 93 -5.44 -3.66 -27.62
N THR A 94 -6.74 -3.68 -27.29
CA THR A 94 -7.78 -4.17 -28.18
C THR A 94 -8.04 -3.23 -29.37
N ASP A 95 -7.59 -1.97 -29.28
CA ASP A 95 -7.72 -0.99 -30.36
C ASP A 95 -6.72 -1.23 -31.51
N GLU A 96 -5.57 -1.83 -31.22
CA GLU A 96 -4.52 -2.15 -32.21
C GLU A 96 -4.83 -3.47 -32.93
N THR A 97 -5.81 -3.42 -33.84
CA THR A 97 -6.35 -4.60 -34.54
C THR A 97 -5.54 -5.06 -35.75
N ALA A 98 -4.60 -4.25 -36.23
CA ALA A 98 -3.73 -4.54 -37.37
C ALA A 98 -2.35 -3.93 -37.15
N ASN A 99 -1.32 -4.57 -37.73
CA ASN A 99 0.07 -4.12 -37.62
C ASN A 99 0.21 -2.64 -38.04
N PRO A 100 0.47 -1.72 -37.10
CA PRO A 100 0.54 -0.29 -37.41
C PRO A 100 1.93 0.14 -37.90
N ILE A 101 2.92 -0.76 -37.96
CA ILE A 101 4.30 -0.42 -38.32
C ILE A 101 4.37 0.27 -39.68
N GLY A 102 5.11 1.38 -39.74
CA GLY A 102 5.20 2.24 -40.92
C GLY A 102 4.00 3.17 -41.13
N SER A 103 2.92 3.02 -40.35
CA SER A 103 1.80 3.97 -40.38
C SER A 103 2.20 5.30 -39.74
N SER A 104 1.89 6.39 -40.44
CA SER A 104 1.96 7.74 -39.88
C SER A 104 0.71 8.12 -39.06
N ASN A 105 -0.32 7.27 -39.06
CA ASN A 105 -1.52 7.51 -38.26
C ASN A 105 -1.33 6.98 -36.84
N SER A 106 -1.18 7.90 -35.87
CA SER A 106 -1.02 7.56 -34.46
C SER A 106 -2.22 6.83 -33.87
N GLN A 107 -3.42 6.98 -34.46
CA GLN A 107 -4.63 6.31 -33.99
C GLN A 107 -4.64 4.79 -34.25
N ASN A 108 -3.71 4.29 -35.08
CA ASN A 108 -3.59 2.86 -35.31
C ASN A 108 -2.81 2.14 -34.19
N TYR A 109 -2.22 2.87 -33.25
CA TYR A 109 -1.35 2.32 -32.22
C TYR A 109 -2.04 2.32 -30.86
N ALA A 110 -1.94 1.21 -30.13
CA ALA A 110 -2.41 1.14 -28.75
C ALA A 110 -1.44 1.85 -27.80
N ALA A 111 -1.93 2.78 -26.98
CA ALA A 111 -1.10 3.47 -25.99
C ALA A 111 -0.38 2.51 -25.03
N GLY A 112 -1.05 1.42 -24.64
CA GLY A 112 -0.49 0.35 -23.82
C GLY A 112 0.78 -0.30 -24.33
N GLY A 113 0.98 -0.32 -25.66
CA GLY A 113 2.21 -0.82 -26.30
C GLY A 113 3.45 0.01 -26.01
N PHE A 114 3.26 1.27 -25.60
CA PHE A 114 4.36 2.22 -25.33
C PHE A 114 4.57 2.45 -23.83
N LEU A 115 3.66 1.96 -23.00
CA LEU A 115 3.71 2.15 -21.55
C LEU A 115 4.57 1.05 -20.91
N THR A 116 5.50 1.48 -20.07
CA THR A 116 6.24 0.61 -19.17
C THR A 116 5.96 0.97 -17.73
N LEU A 117 5.81 -0.03 -16.87
CA LEU A 117 5.57 0.12 -15.45
C LEU A 117 6.76 -0.44 -14.67
N GLY A 118 7.23 0.32 -13.69
CA GLY A 118 8.30 -0.07 -12.78
C GLY A 118 7.88 0.18 -11.34
N ARG A 119 8.52 -0.53 -10.40
CA ARG A 119 8.34 -0.27 -8.97
C ARG A 119 9.44 0.68 -8.48
N ASN A 120 9.06 1.62 -7.62
CA ASN A 120 9.97 2.62 -7.03
C ASN A 120 10.92 2.05 -5.95
N ASP A 121 10.88 0.74 -5.68
CA ASP A 121 11.73 0.06 -4.68
C ASP A 121 12.99 -0.59 -5.27
N SER A 122 13.25 -0.40 -6.57
CA SER A 122 14.48 -0.89 -7.21
C SER A 122 15.66 0.02 -6.82
N VAL A 123 16.66 -0.56 -6.14
CA VAL A 123 17.93 0.07 -5.71
C VAL A 123 18.71 0.72 -6.87
N THR A 124 18.32 0.41 -8.10
CA THR A 124 18.69 1.13 -9.32
C THR A 124 17.41 1.61 -9.99
N ILE A 125 17.16 2.93 -9.99
CA ILE A 125 16.14 3.55 -10.84
C ILE A 125 16.44 3.10 -12.28
N GLY A 126 15.57 2.29 -12.88
CA GLY A 126 15.68 1.88 -14.29
C GLY A 126 15.84 0.39 -14.62
N GLU A 127 16.01 -0.53 -13.65
CA GLU A 127 16.39 -1.92 -14.00
C GLU A 127 15.24 -2.92 -14.23
N GLU A 128 14.02 -2.69 -13.73
CA GLU A 128 12.89 -3.61 -13.98
C GLU A 128 11.62 -2.86 -14.41
N HIS A 129 11.61 -2.43 -15.67
CA HIS A 129 10.43 -1.92 -16.35
C HIS A 129 9.75 -3.05 -17.13
N TYR A 130 8.46 -3.26 -16.88
CA TYR A 130 7.64 -4.23 -17.60
C TYR A 130 6.73 -3.52 -18.58
N PHE A 131 6.63 -4.05 -19.80
CA PHE A 131 5.64 -3.57 -20.77
C PHE A 131 4.23 -3.79 -20.21
N ALA A 132 3.45 -2.72 -20.17
CA ALA A 132 2.07 -2.78 -19.69
C ALA A 132 1.15 -3.47 -20.71
N GLY A 133 1.56 -3.54 -21.98
CA GLY A 133 0.83 -4.23 -23.02
C GLY A 133 1.61 -4.42 -24.32
N ARG A 134 2.58 -5.34 -24.34
CA ARG A 134 3.38 -5.64 -25.54
C ARG A 134 2.56 -6.45 -26.55
N ILE A 135 2.41 -5.91 -27.76
CA ILE A 135 1.90 -6.61 -28.93
C ILE A 135 3.07 -6.87 -29.88
N GLU A 136 3.11 -8.09 -30.42
CA GLU A 136 4.13 -8.51 -31.38
C GLU A 136 3.45 -8.88 -32.70
N TRP A 137 4.01 -8.38 -33.80
CA TRP A 137 3.47 -8.60 -35.13
C TRP A 137 4.40 -9.50 -35.92
N ASN A 138 3.89 -10.67 -36.34
CA ASN A 138 4.58 -11.50 -37.32
C ASN A 138 4.75 -10.73 -38.63
N HIS A 139 5.90 -10.94 -39.28
CA HIS A 139 6.16 -10.39 -40.59
C HIS A 139 6.44 -11.51 -41.59
N THR A 140 5.77 -11.48 -42.75
CA THR A 140 5.86 -12.55 -43.75
C THR A 140 7.12 -12.42 -44.60
N ASP A 141 7.44 -11.20 -45.00
CA ASP A 141 8.60 -10.93 -45.84
C ASP A 141 9.86 -10.78 -44.98
N ARG A 142 11.02 -11.04 -45.56
CA ARG A 142 12.29 -10.83 -44.88
C ARG A 142 12.50 -9.34 -44.68
N ILE A 143 12.82 -8.93 -43.47
CA ILE A 143 13.11 -7.54 -43.12
C ILE A 143 14.47 -7.18 -43.72
N GLU A 144 14.49 -6.16 -44.57
CA GLU A 144 15.73 -5.64 -45.14
C GLU A 144 16.65 -5.08 -44.06
N LEU A 145 17.96 -5.12 -44.31
CA LEU A 145 18.99 -4.61 -43.39
C LEU A 145 19.00 -5.27 -41.99
N THR A 146 18.41 -6.46 -41.86
CA THR A 146 18.43 -7.25 -40.62
C THR A 146 19.13 -8.59 -40.83
N THR A 147 19.95 -8.98 -39.86
CA THR A 147 20.59 -10.29 -39.80
C THR A 147 19.76 -11.22 -38.93
N TYR A 148 19.49 -12.43 -39.44
CA TYR A 148 18.75 -13.45 -38.73
C TYR A 148 19.71 -14.58 -38.33
N PRO A 149 19.49 -15.21 -37.18
CA PRO A 149 20.14 -16.48 -36.87
C PRO A 149 19.90 -17.52 -37.97
N ASP A 150 20.82 -18.46 -38.14
CA ASP A 150 20.59 -19.64 -38.97
C ASP A 150 19.36 -20.41 -38.46
N ASP A 151 18.66 -21.09 -39.37
CA ASP A 151 17.44 -21.85 -39.09
C ASP A 151 16.27 -21.02 -38.49
N THR A 152 16.26 -19.70 -38.73
CA THR A 152 15.10 -18.85 -38.41
C THR A 152 13.88 -19.29 -39.21
N VAL A 153 12.79 -19.60 -38.49
CA VAL A 153 11.51 -20.07 -39.06
C VAL A 153 10.39 -19.04 -38.95
N SER A 154 10.52 -18.07 -38.04
CA SER A 154 9.55 -17.00 -37.84
C SER A 154 10.24 -15.73 -37.36
N TRP A 155 9.72 -14.57 -37.73
CA TRP A 155 10.21 -13.30 -37.25
C TRP A 155 9.10 -12.26 -37.27
N GLY A 156 9.38 -11.14 -36.64
CA GLY A 156 8.45 -10.04 -36.60
C GLY A 156 9.02 -8.86 -35.86
N TRP A 157 8.11 -7.99 -35.46
CA TRP A 157 8.44 -6.73 -34.83
C TRP A 157 7.67 -6.56 -33.53
N PHE A 158 8.28 -5.80 -32.64
CA PHE A 158 7.58 -5.07 -31.60
C PHE A 158 8.26 -3.71 -31.46
N ARG A 159 7.63 -2.78 -30.75
CA ARG A 159 8.21 -1.45 -30.56
C ARG A 159 7.98 -0.90 -29.17
N ASN A 160 8.78 0.10 -28.82
CA ASN A 160 8.49 1.02 -27.73
C ASN A 160 8.51 2.46 -28.26
N ALA A 161 8.45 3.44 -27.36
CA ALA A 161 8.42 4.86 -27.74
C ALA A 161 9.68 5.34 -28.47
N SER A 162 10.82 4.65 -28.31
CA SER A 162 12.13 5.08 -28.79
C SER A 162 12.68 4.24 -29.95
N TRP A 163 12.33 2.96 -30.00
CA TRP A 163 12.94 1.99 -30.92
C TRP A 163 11.93 0.95 -31.39
N ASP A 164 12.16 0.49 -32.61
CA ASP A 164 11.53 -0.71 -33.16
C ASP A 164 12.53 -1.87 -33.04
N TYR A 165 12.03 -3.04 -32.65
CA TYR A 165 12.83 -4.21 -32.37
C TYR A 165 12.38 -5.36 -33.27
N VAL A 166 13.35 -6.04 -33.87
CA VAL A 166 13.10 -7.30 -34.58
C VAL A 166 13.26 -8.45 -33.61
N TRP A 167 12.30 -9.36 -33.60
CA TRP A 167 12.46 -10.67 -33.00
C TRP A 167 12.53 -11.73 -34.09
N ALA A 168 13.29 -12.78 -33.83
CA ALA A 168 13.44 -13.92 -34.73
C ALA A 168 13.43 -15.20 -33.88
N LEU A 169 12.66 -16.18 -34.32
CA LEU A 169 12.58 -17.50 -33.73
C LEU A 169 13.28 -18.49 -34.66
N ALA A 170 14.37 -19.07 -34.19
CA ALA A 170 15.04 -20.19 -34.82
C ALA A 170 14.62 -21.50 -34.16
N ASN A 171 14.64 -22.59 -34.93
CA ASN A 171 14.31 -23.89 -34.40
C ASN A 171 15.45 -24.36 -33.48
N GLY A 172 15.22 -24.36 -32.17
CA GLY A 172 16.17 -24.91 -31.21
C GLY A 172 16.06 -26.43 -31.20
N THR A 173 17.14 -27.14 -31.49
CA THR A 173 17.27 -28.56 -31.10
C THR A 173 17.27 -28.71 -29.60
#